data_AF-A0A2A5T158-F1
#
_entry.id   AF-A0A2A5T158-F1
#
_cell.length_a   1.000
_cell.length_b   1.000
_cell.length_c   1.000
_cell.angle_alpha   90.00
_cell.angle_beta   90.00
_cell.angle_gamma   90.00
#
_symmetry.space_group_name_H-M   'P 1'
#
loop_
_entity.id
_entity.type
_entity.pdbx_description
1 polymer ?
#
loop_
_entity_poly.entity_id
_entity_poly.type
_entity_poly.pdbx_seq_one_letter_code
_entity_poly.pdbx_strand_id
1 'polypeptide(L)' 'MNNLDAVVVDVDDFCQTFLPAWRTMPNFSGIKQRNKPSHLSVSEVMTIVIAFHQSGYRDLKNLLHPLFLSLLHQQVF' A
#
# COMPACT_ATOMS: atom_id res chain seq x y z
N MET A 1 9.73 12.16 -11.24
CA MET A 1 10.02 11.56 -9.93
C MET A 1 9.07 12.20 -8.95
N ASN A 2 8.00 11.50 -8.58
CA ASN A 2 7.10 12.00 -7.55
C ASN A 2 7.81 11.82 -6.20
N ASN A 3 7.70 12.80 -5.31
CA ASN A 3 8.27 12.67 -3.97
C ASN A 3 7.49 11.58 -3.23
N LEU A 4 8.12 10.42 -2.98
CA LEU A 4 7.49 9.30 -2.30
C LEU A 4 6.96 9.71 -0.92
N ASP A 5 7.70 10.58 -0.22
CA ASP A 5 7.29 11.07 1.09
C ASP A 5 5.99 11.89 1.00
N ALA A 6 5.84 12.70 -0.06
CA ALA A 6 4.61 13.45 -0.28
C ALA A 6 3.42 12.52 -0.59
N VAL A 7 3.66 11.45 -1.35
CA VAL A 7 2.62 10.44 -1.63
C VAL A 7 2.20 9.71 -0.36
N VAL A 8 3.15 9.31 0.49
CA VAL A 8 2.86 8.63 1.76
C VAL A 8 1.99 9.52 2.65
N VAL A 9 2.38 10.79 2.83
CA VAL A 9 1.62 11.75 3.66
C VAL A 9 0.20 11.95 3.13
N ASP A 10 0.05 12.21 1.84
CA ASP A 10 -1.27 12.44 1.22
C ASP A 10 -2.17 11.21 1.32
N VAL A 11 -1.61 10.01 1.12
CA VAL A 11 -2.34 8.74 1.24
C VAL A 11 -2.73 8.45 2.68
N ASP A 12 -1.88 8.74 3.67
CA ASP A 12 -2.20 8.58 5.08
C ASP A 12 -3.36 9.52 5.49
N ASP A 13 -3.28 10.81 5.14
CA ASP A 13 -4.34 11.79 5.42
C ASP A 13 -5.66 11.43 4.74
N PHE A 14 -5.59 10.97 3.49
CA PHE A 14 -6.74 10.43 2.78
C PHE A 14 -7.35 9.23 3.52
N CYS A 15 -6.54 8.26 3.95
CA CYS A 15 -6.99 7.06 4.63
C CYS A 15 -7.64 7.36 5.99
N GLN A 16 -7.14 8.35 6.73
CA GLN A 16 -7.75 8.79 7.99
C GLN A 16 -9.20 9.23 7.81
N THR A 17 -9.51 9.89 6.68
CA THR A 17 -10.86 10.39 6.39
C THR A 17 -11.72 9.34 5.69
N PHE A 18 -11.15 8.61 4.73
CA PHE A 18 -11.89 7.69 3.86
C PHE A 18 -12.26 6.37 4.56
N LEU A 19 -11.35 5.77 5.33
CA LEU A 19 -11.59 4.44 5.92
C LEU A 19 -12.76 4.39 6.91
N PRO A 20 -12.94 5.38 7.81
CA PRO A 20 -14.12 5.41 8.68
C PRO A 20 -15.42 5.44 7.87
N ALA A 21 -15.51 6.32 6.87
CA ALA A 21 -16.69 6.43 6.00
C ALA A 21 -16.94 5.12 5.22
N TRP A 22 -15.89 4.54 4.64
CA TRP A 22 -15.98 3.28 3.90
C TRP A 22 -16.46 2.10 4.76
N ARG A 23 -16.00 2.00 6.02
CA ARG A 23 -16.44 0.93 6.94
C ARG A 23 -17.91 1.08 7.35
N THR A 24 -18.44 2.30 7.34
CA THR A 24 -19.85 2.57 7.66
C THR A 24 -20.79 2.40 6.46
N MET A 25 -20.26 2.32 5.24
CA MET A 25 -21.09 2.06 4.06
C MET A 25 -21.74 0.67 4.17
N PRO A 26 -23.04 0.56 3.88
CA PRO A 26 -23.68 -0.75 3.71
C PRO A 26 -22.93 -1.57 2.67
N ASN A 27 -22.70 -2.86 2.93
CA ASN A 27 -21.95 -3.77 2.04
C ASN A 27 -22.32 -3.56 0.57
N PHE A 28 -21.50 -2.79 -0.16
CA PHE A 28 -21.86 -2.25 -1.48
C PHE A 28 -22.15 -3.32 -2.54
N SER A 29 -21.68 -4.54 -2.31
CA SER A 29 -21.71 -5.61 -3.30
C SER A 29 -22.40 -6.89 -2.84
N GLY A 30 -22.86 -6.99 -1.58
CA GLY A 30 -23.32 -8.26 -1.00
C GLY A 30 -22.22 -9.35 -0.93
N ILE A 31 -21.00 -9.04 -1.37
CA ILE A 31 -19.85 -9.95 -1.37
C ILE A 31 -19.26 -9.95 0.03
N LYS A 32 -19.13 -11.14 0.62
CA LYS A 32 -18.45 -11.33 1.90
C LYS A 32 -16.99 -10.88 1.79
N GLN A 33 -16.65 -9.78 2.44
CA GLN A 33 -15.27 -9.32 2.52
C GLN A 33 -14.47 -10.18 3.51
N ARG A 34 -13.19 -10.42 3.19
CA ARG A 34 -12.26 -11.11 4.07
C ARG A 34 -11.86 -10.18 5.21
N ASN A 35 -12.36 -10.43 6.42
CA ASN A 35 -11.95 -9.74 7.63
C ASN A 35 -10.80 -10.51 8.33
N LYS A 36 -9.62 -10.53 7.70
CA LYS A 36 -8.40 -11.05 8.33
C LYS A 36 -7.46 -9.86 8.60
N PRO A 37 -6.88 -9.74 9.81
CA PRO A 37 -5.86 -8.74 10.05
C PRO A 37 -4.69 -8.92 9.06
N SER A 38 -4.29 -7.79 8.47
CA SER A 38 -3.11 -7.66 7.61
C SER A 38 -1.95 -7.12 8.45
N HIS A 39 -0.72 -7.44 8.07
CA HIS A 39 0.48 -6.80 8.64
C HIS A 39 0.69 -5.39 8.07
N LEU A 40 0.10 -5.10 6.92
CA LEU A 40 0.10 -3.78 6.29
C LEU A 40 -1.24 -3.09 6.51
N SER A 41 -1.17 -1.81 6.87
CA SER A 41 -2.28 -0.87 6.86
C SER A 41 -2.78 -0.60 5.44
N VAL A 42 -3.99 -0.02 5.32
CA VAL A 42 -4.57 0.29 4.01
C VAL A 42 -3.77 1.40 3.30
N SER A 43 -3.22 2.37 4.03
CA SER A 43 -2.40 3.43 3.45
C SER A 43 -1.07 2.89 2.94
N GLU A 44 -0.43 1.97 3.65
CA GLU A 44 0.77 1.27 3.15
C GLU A 44 0.48 0.50 1.87
N VAL A 45 -0.63 -0.25 1.82
CA VAL A 45 -1.04 -0.98 0.61
C VAL A 45 -1.30 -0.01 -0.54
N MET A 46 -2.01 1.08 -0.30
CA MET A 46 -2.33 2.08 -1.33
C MET A 46 -1.06 2.77 -1.85
N THR A 47 -0.13 3.11 -0.96
CA THR A 47 1.19 3.64 -1.31
C THR A 47 1.98 2.66 -2.18
N ILE A 48 2.03 1.37 -1.82
CA ILE A 48 2.71 0.34 -2.62
C ILE A 48 2.10 0.25 -4.01
N VAL A 49 0.77 0.29 -4.14
CA VAL A 49 0.08 0.26 -5.43
C VAL A 49 0.41 1.48 -6.28
N ILE A 50 0.42 2.68 -5.68
CA ILE A 50 0.76 3.93 -6.37
C ILE A 50 2.22 3.91 -6.83
N ALA A 51 3.14 3.54 -5.93
CA ALA A 51 4.57 3.43 -6.25
C ALA A 51 4.82 2.38 -7.35
N PHE A 52 4.14 1.24 -7.27
CA PHE A 52 4.18 0.21 -8.32
C PHE A 52 3.70 0.76 -9.66
N HIS A 53 2.56 1.44 -9.70
CA HIS A 53 2.05 2.03 -10.93
C HIS A 53 3.02 3.07 -11.53
N GLN A 54 3.62 3.92 -10.69
CA GLN A 54 4.57 4.94 -11.12
C GLN A 54 5.93 4.38 -11.56
N SER A 55 6.32 3.21 -11.04
CA SER A 55 7.61 2.60 -11.33
C SER A 55 7.73 1.99 -12.73
N GLY A 56 6.59 1.67 -13.37
CA GLY A 56 6.57 1.02 -14.68
C GLY A 56 7.01 -0.46 -14.68
N TYR A 57 7.18 -1.09 -13.51
CA TYR A 57 7.45 -2.53 -13.44
C TYR A 57 6.25 -3.34 -13.96
N ARG A 58 6.53 -4.44 -14.66
CA ARG A 58 5.49 -5.33 -15.21
C ARG A 58 4.71 -6.09 -14.14
N ASP A 59 5.36 -6.41 -13.03
CA ASP A 59 4.77 -7.15 -11.93
C ASP A 59 5.38 -6.71 -10.59
N LEU A 60 4.62 -6.90 -9.52
CA LEU A 60 5.01 -6.50 -8.17
C LEU A 60 6.24 -7.26 -7.68
N LYS A 61 6.49 -8.47 -8.18
CA LYS A 61 7.66 -9.28 -7.81
C LYS A 61 8.95 -8.58 -8.23
N ASN A 62 8.98 -8.00 -9.42
CA ASN A 62 10.14 -7.26 -9.93
C ASN A 62 10.39 -5.95 -9.18
N LEU A 63 9.36 -5.34 -8.58
CA LEU A 63 9.52 -4.20 -7.67
C LEU A 63 10.06 -4.65 -6.30
N LEU A 64 9.49 -5.71 -5.73
CA LEU A 64 9.80 -6.15 -4.35
C LEU A 64 11.11 -6.93 -4.23
N HIS A 65 11.53 -7.67 -5.25
CA HIS A 65 12.75 -8.48 -5.22
C HIS A 65 14.04 -7.66 -4.98
N PRO A 66 14.32 -6.58 -5.74
CA PRO A 66 15.49 -5.74 -5.46
C PRO A 66 15.40 -5.03 -4.11
N LEU A 67 14.20 -4.61 -3.67
CA LEU A 67 13.99 -4.01 -2.36
C LEU A 67 14.25 -5.00 -1.22
N PHE A 68 13.84 -6.26 -1.38
CA PHE A 68 14.12 -7.31 -0.42
C PHE A 68 15.61 -7.64 -0.32
N LEU A 69 16.31 -7.69 -1.46
CA LEU A 69 17.77 -7.90 -1.49
C LEU A 69 18.53 -6.74 -0.84
N SER A 70 18.12 -5.49 -1.07
CA SER A 70 18.77 -4.33 -0.43
C SER A 70 18.53 -4.31 1.07
N LEU A 71 17.31 -4.66 1.53
CA LEU A 71 17.00 -4.77 2.95
C LEU A 71 17.78 -5.93 3.61
N LEU A 72 17.91 -7.09 2.97
CA LEU A 72 18.75 -8.18 3.48
C LEU A 72 20.23 -7.77 3.56
N HIS A 73 20.74 -7.05 2.56
CA HIS A 73 22.11 -6.53 2.58
C HIS A 73 22.35 -5.55 3.74
N GLN A 74 21.38 -4.67 4.05
CA GLN A 74 21.46 -3.75 5.19
C GLN A 74 21.28 -4.40 6.57
N GLN A 75 20.82 -5.65 6.64
CA GLN A 75 20.66 -6.40 7.90
C GLN A 75 21.87 -7.31 8.20
N VAL A 76 22.76 -7.50 7.22
CA VAL A 76 23.95 -8.36 7.32
C VAL A 76 25.24 -7.53 7.53
N PHE A 77 25.15 -6.21 7.50
CA PHE A 77 26.23 -5.26 7.82
C PHE A 77 25.77 -4.19 8.80
#